data_AF-A0A2P8FSN6-F1
#
_entry.id   AF-A0A2P8FSN6-F1
#
_cell.length_a   1.000
_cell.length_b   1.000
_cell.length_c   1.000
_cell.angle_alpha   90.00
_cell.angle_beta   90.00
_cell.angle_gamma   90.00
#
_symmetry.space_group_name_H-M   'P 1'
#
loop_
_entity.id
_entity.type
_entity.pdbx_description
1 polymer ?
#
loop_
_entity_poly.entity_id
_entity_poly.type
_entity_poly.pdbx_seq_one_letter_code
_entity_poly.pdbx_strand_id
1 'polypeptide(L)'
;MVPKPILLSREQIDAQIWDNHIHNSRQGVIYALSWYLDIVCEQWEALVWPSMSDISIAMPLPVRRKFGRPVLCQPLFCQYLGIFSRQTLNGAQCDAFLEALKRQFPYISCYAFNPENFALMSKLSPSGFEIEVFQTHWLSLDQSYTDLRAGYSRDRKKNLKRGSNTAWKTFESDDFEPLLTLFAQNHAPGIGRIKAEAYRMLKMLGMECIRNDHGRLLHVRAGVHIRAGVLLTRYHGRAIYLFNAADHAGEGKCQSGNA
;
A
#
# COMPACT_ATOMS: atom_id res chain seq x y z
N MET A 1 -27.10 -14.08 7.48
CA MET A 1 -26.68 -14.09 8.89
C MET A 1 -25.77 -12.89 9.13
N VAL A 2 -25.98 -12.13 10.21
CA VAL A 2 -25.10 -11.01 10.57
C VAL A 2 -23.85 -11.59 11.24
N PRO A 3 -22.63 -11.32 10.73
CA PRO A 3 -21.43 -11.88 11.33
C PRO A 3 -21.19 -11.29 12.72
N LYS A 4 -20.47 -12.04 13.57
CA LYS A 4 -20.00 -11.58 14.88
C LYS A 4 -18.47 -11.61 14.84
N PRO A 5 -17.81 -10.52 14.41
CA PRO A 5 -16.36 -10.52 14.27
C PRO A 5 -15.67 -10.70 15.63
N ILE A 6 -14.63 -11.53 15.62
CA ILE A 6 -13.78 -11.82 16.78
C ILE A 6 -12.49 -11.03 16.59
N LEU A 7 -12.06 -10.33 17.65
CA LEU A 7 -10.78 -9.64 17.66
C LEU A 7 -9.67 -10.63 18.02
N LEU A 8 -8.63 -10.68 17.21
CA LEU A 8 -7.44 -11.50 17.41
C LEU A 8 -6.19 -10.62 17.42
N SER A 9 -5.32 -10.86 18.39
CA SER A 9 -3.95 -10.33 18.39
C SER A 9 -3.10 -11.03 17.34
N ARG A 10 -1.98 -10.42 16.95
CA ARG A 10 -1.03 -11.01 16.00
C ARG A 10 -0.60 -12.42 16.40
N GLU A 11 -0.40 -12.67 17.68
CA GLU A 11 0.05 -13.96 18.24
C GLU A 11 -1.00 -15.06 18.10
N GLN A 12 -2.28 -14.69 18.01
CA GLN A 12 -3.39 -15.62 17.80
C GLN A 12 -3.63 -15.91 16.32
N ILE A 13 -2.94 -15.22 15.42
CA ILE A 13 -3.12 -15.34 13.97
C ILE A 13 -2.06 -16.29 13.40
N ASP A 14 -2.52 -17.45 12.94
CA ASP A 14 -1.75 -18.31 12.05
C ASP A 14 -1.51 -17.58 10.71
N ALA A 15 -0.25 -17.29 10.43
CA ALA A 15 0.17 -16.53 9.25
C ALA A 15 -0.21 -17.23 7.94
N GLN A 16 -0.12 -18.56 7.87
CA GLN A 16 -0.40 -19.32 6.67
C GLN A 16 -1.89 -19.31 6.34
N ILE A 17 -2.76 -19.48 7.36
CA ILE A 17 -4.21 -19.41 7.20
C ILE A 17 -4.64 -17.99 6.82
N TRP A 18 -4.06 -16.98 7.48
CA TRP A 18 -4.29 -15.58 7.19
C TRP A 18 -3.92 -15.22 5.74
N ASP A 19 -2.68 -15.49 5.34
CA ASP A 19 -2.18 -15.15 4.01
C ASP A 19 -2.95 -15.88 2.91
N ASN A 20 -3.34 -17.15 3.15
CA ASN A 20 -4.21 -17.88 2.25
C ASN A 20 -5.60 -17.24 2.13
N HIS A 21 -6.17 -16.72 3.23
CA HIS A 21 -7.43 -15.97 3.16
C HIS A 21 -7.29 -14.67 2.37
N ILE A 22 -6.24 -13.89 2.61
CA ILE A 22 -5.97 -12.64 1.88
C ILE A 22 -5.74 -12.91 0.40
N HIS A 23 -5.00 -13.96 0.05
CA HIS A 23 -4.77 -14.39 -1.33
C HIS A 23 -6.06 -14.72 -2.07
N ASN A 24 -6.99 -15.40 -1.42
CA ASN A 24 -8.27 -15.80 -2.02
C ASN A 24 -9.37 -14.74 -1.86
N SER A 25 -9.07 -13.58 -1.26
CA SER A 25 -10.03 -12.50 -1.08
C SER A 25 -10.11 -11.65 -2.33
N ARG A 26 -11.32 -11.16 -2.64
CA ARG A 26 -11.54 -10.25 -3.79
C ARG A 26 -10.65 -9.02 -3.72
N GLN A 27 -10.49 -8.48 -2.50
CA GLN A 27 -9.69 -7.29 -2.17
C GLN A 27 -8.17 -7.56 -2.09
N GLY A 28 -7.70 -8.75 -2.46
CA GLY A 28 -6.31 -9.19 -2.27
C GLY A 28 -5.27 -8.14 -2.65
N VAL A 29 -4.46 -7.73 -1.67
CA VAL A 29 -3.39 -6.74 -1.85
C VAL A 29 -2.22 -7.08 -0.94
N ILE A 30 -0.99 -6.79 -1.40
CA ILE A 30 0.24 -7.12 -0.67
C ILE A 30 0.26 -6.53 0.75
N TYR A 31 -0.35 -5.35 0.92
CA TYR A 31 -0.43 -4.63 2.18
C TYR A 31 -1.04 -5.43 3.34
N ALA A 32 -1.90 -6.40 3.03
CA ALA A 32 -2.62 -7.18 4.03
C ALA A 32 -1.97 -8.53 4.35
N LEU A 33 -0.85 -8.89 3.70
CA LEU A 33 -0.10 -10.08 4.05
C LEU A 33 0.50 -9.93 5.46
N SER A 34 0.55 -11.04 6.19
CA SER A 34 1.01 -11.10 7.57
C SER A 34 2.43 -10.52 7.72
N TRP A 35 3.36 -10.98 6.88
CA TRP A 35 4.75 -10.48 6.86
C TRP A 35 4.85 -8.99 6.50
N TYR A 36 3.94 -8.48 5.66
CA TYR A 36 3.93 -7.07 5.29
C TYR A 36 3.51 -6.23 6.50
N LEU A 37 2.42 -6.63 7.15
CA LEU A 37 1.90 -6.00 8.36
C LEU A 37 2.91 -6.06 9.50
N ASP A 38 3.63 -7.18 9.65
CA ASP A 38 4.70 -7.37 10.65
C ASP A 38 5.87 -6.38 10.46
N ILE A 39 6.11 -5.89 9.24
CA ILE A 39 7.18 -4.91 8.95
C ILE A 39 6.69 -3.47 9.17
N VAL A 40 5.49 -3.14 8.70
CA VAL A 40 5.03 -1.74 8.65
C VAL A 40 4.28 -1.30 9.91
N CYS A 41 3.78 -2.24 10.71
CA CYS A 41 3.03 -1.95 11.92
C CYS A 41 3.92 -2.09 13.18
N GLU A 42 3.70 -1.23 14.17
CA GLU A 42 4.27 -1.43 15.51
C GLU A 42 3.61 -2.66 16.17
N GLN A 43 2.29 -2.74 16.06
CA GLN A 43 1.45 -3.88 16.43
C GLN A 43 0.31 -3.94 15.42
N TRP A 44 -0.25 -5.12 15.17
CA TRP A 44 -1.52 -5.23 14.47
C TRP A 44 -2.38 -6.33 15.06
N GLU A 45 -3.69 -6.10 14.98
CA GLU A 45 -4.73 -7.03 15.36
C GLU A 45 -5.59 -7.30 14.13
N ALA A 46 -6.56 -8.21 14.22
CA ALA A 46 -7.54 -8.38 13.18
C ALA A 46 -8.92 -8.68 13.73
N LEU A 47 -9.95 -8.16 13.06
CA LEU A 47 -11.29 -8.71 13.18
C LEU A 47 -11.44 -9.85 12.18
N VAL A 48 -11.88 -11.00 12.66
CA VAL A 48 -12.04 -12.22 11.86
C VAL A 48 -13.42 -12.83 12.09
N TRP A 49 -14.00 -13.40 11.04
CA TRP A 49 -15.23 -14.18 11.12
C TRP A 49 -15.20 -15.37 10.14
N PRO A 50 -15.77 -16.54 10.50
CA PRO A 50 -16.29 -16.90 11.83
C PRO A 50 -15.22 -17.26 12.87
N SER A 51 -14.04 -17.72 12.46
CA SER A 51 -12.97 -18.14 13.36
C SER A 51 -11.60 -18.05 12.71
N MET A 52 -10.52 -18.15 13.50
CA MET A 52 -9.16 -18.16 12.95
C MET A 52 -8.87 -19.38 12.07
N SER A 53 -9.43 -20.55 12.38
CA SER A 53 -9.22 -21.79 11.62
C SER A 53 -10.02 -21.85 10.32
N ASP A 54 -11.06 -21.03 10.18
CA ASP A 54 -11.92 -20.96 8.99
C ASP A 54 -12.34 -19.51 8.76
N ILE A 55 -11.43 -18.73 8.20
CA ILE A 55 -11.66 -17.31 7.92
C ILE A 55 -12.52 -17.17 6.66
N SER A 56 -13.65 -16.50 6.79
CA SER A 56 -14.48 -16.06 5.67
C SER A 56 -14.38 -14.55 5.42
N ILE A 57 -14.22 -13.76 6.48
CA ILE A 57 -14.06 -12.31 6.41
C ILE A 57 -12.98 -11.89 7.40
N ALA A 58 -12.08 -11.01 6.98
CA ALA A 58 -11.00 -10.48 7.80
C ALA A 58 -10.87 -8.97 7.61
N MET A 59 -10.43 -8.27 8.65
CA MET A 59 -10.09 -6.85 8.62
C MET A 59 -8.83 -6.65 9.45
N PRO A 60 -7.65 -6.44 8.84
CA PRO A 60 -6.42 -6.13 9.55
C PRO A 60 -6.47 -4.74 10.17
N LEU A 61 -5.95 -4.61 11.38
CA LEU A 61 -6.06 -3.42 12.22
C LEU A 61 -4.67 -3.00 12.71
N PRO A 62 -4.00 -2.04 12.03
CA PRO A 62 -2.73 -1.48 12.49
C PRO A 62 -2.91 -0.66 13.77
N VAL A 63 -2.27 -1.10 14.86
CA VAL A 63 -2.40 -0.50 16.19
C VAL A 63 -1.12 0.22 16.58
N ARG A 64 -1.27 1.43 17.13
CA ARG A 64 -0.19 2.20 17.76
C ARG A 64 -0.58 2.64 19.15
N ARG A 65 0.40 2.80 20.04
CA ARG A 65 0.14 3.35 21.39
C ARG A 65 0.41 4.85 21.41
N LYS A 66 -0.61 5.63 21.75
CA LYS A 66 -0.49 7.08 21.98
C LYS A 66 -0.95 7.39 23.40
N PHE A 67 -0.04 7.93 24.22
CA PHE A 67 -0.27 8.18 25.66
C PHE A 67 -0.81 6.93 26.40
N GLY A 68 -0.26 5.75 26.10
CA GLY A 68 -0.65 4.48 26.70
C GLY A 68 -1.95 3.85 26.17
N ARG A 69 -2.72 4.55 25.33
CA ARG A 69 -3.97 4.05 24.74
C ARG A 69 -3.76 3.52 23.32
N PRO A 70 -4.42 2.39 22.94
CA PRO A 70 -4.36 1.90 21.57
C PRO A 70 -5.13 2.84 20.63
N VAL A 71 -4.54 3.09 19.47
CA VAL A 71 -5.07 3.94 18.42
C VAL A 71 -4.90 3.21 17.09
N LEU A 72 -5.98 3.16 16.30
CA LEU A 72 -5.89 2.64 14.94
C LEU A 72 -5.28 3.72 14.03
N CYS A 73 -4.21 3.38 13.32
CA CYS A 73 -3.48 4.33 12.50
C CYS A 73 -2.82 3.65 11.30
N GLN A 74 -3.21 4.05 10.09
CA GLN A 74 -2.63 3.57 8.84
C GLN A 74 -1.09 3.72 8.85
N PRO A 75 -0.33 2.63 8.61
CA PRO A 75 1.13 2.69 8.65
C PRO A 75 1.73 3.30 7.38
N LEU A 76 2.99 3.72 7.46
CA LEU A 76 3.74 4.16 6.29
C LEU A 76 3.86 3.02 5.27
N PHE A 77 3.96 3.38 4.00
CA PHE A 77 4.08 2.42 2.89
C PHE A 77 2.89 1.44 2.79
N CYS A 78 1.75 1.74 3.41
CA CYS A 78 0.54 0.93 3.34
C CYS A 78 -0.62 1.85 2.99
N GLN A 79 -0.98 1.92 1.70
CA GLN A 79 -1.92 2.94 1.22
C GLN A 79 -3.36 2.68 1.69
N TYR A 80 -3.78 1.42 1.74
CA TYR A 80 -5.12 1.01 2.15
C TYR A 80 -5.13 -0.42 2.67
N LEU A 81 -6.07 -0.69 3.56
CA LEU A 81 -6.45 -2.02 4.04
C LEU A 81 -7.94 -2.20 3.78
N GLY A 82 -8.76 -2.49 4.78
CA GLY A 82 -10.22 -2.63 4.61
C GLY A 82 -10.73 -3.99 5.03
N ILE A 83 -11.85 -4.40 4.42
CA ILE A 83 -12.51 -5.67 4.73
C ILE A 83 -12.27 -6.65 3.58
N PHE A 84 -11.69 -7.78 3.90
CA PHE A 84 -11.24 -8.82 2.99
C PHE A 84 -12.16 -10.04 3.09
N SER A 85 -12.74 -10.42 1.96
CA SER A 85 -13.66 -11.56 1.88
C SER A 85 -13.48 -12.30 0.56
N ARG A 86 -13.60 -13.63 0.61
CA ARG A 86 -13.67 -14.49 -0.59
C ARG A 86 -14.94 -14.22 -1.40
N GLN A 87 -16.01 -13.85 -0.71
CA GLN A 87 -17.33 -13.59 -1.29
C GLN A 87 -17.63 -12.08 -1.35
N THR A 88 -18.59 -11.70 -2.19
CA THR A 88 -19.11 -10.33 -2.20
C THR A 88 -19.70 -9.97 -0.84
N LEU A 89 -19.18 -8.90 -0.24
CA LEU A 89 -19.69 -8.37 1.01
C LEU A 89 -21.06 -7.73 0.81
N ASN A 90 -21.91 -7.80 1.83
CA ASN A 90 -23.16 -7.05 1.92
C ASN A 90 -23.11 -6.00 3.06
N GLY A 91 -24.09 -5.10 3.08
CA GLY A 91 -24.14 -3.99 4.05
C GLY A 91 -24.10 -4.48 5.50
N ALA A 92 -24.90 -5.49 5.84
CA ALA A 92 -24.95 -6.04 7.19
C ALA A 92 -23.61 -6.65 7.66
N GLN A 93 -22.83 -7.23 6.74
CA GLN A 93 -21.49 -7.72 7.06
C GLN A 93 -20.53 -6.56 7.33
N CYS A 94 -20.54 -5.53 6.48
CA CYS A 94 -19.73 -4.34 6.68
C CYS A 94 -20.09 -3.61 7.98
N ASP A 95 -21.37 -3.38 8.24
CA ASP A 95 -21.84 -2.72 9.46
C ASP A 95 -21.40 -3.49 10.71
N ALA A 96 -21.49 -4.82 10.71
CA ALA A 96 -21.02 -5.63 11.83
C ALA A 96 -19.50 -5.49 12.10
N PHE A 97 -18.69 -5.37 11.05
CA PHE A 97 -17.25 -5.11 11.18
C PHE A 97 -16.95 -3.69 11.66
N LEU A 98 -17.68 -2.68 11.16
CA LEU A 98 -17.54 -1.30 11.60
C LEU A 98 -17.99 -1.10 13.06
N GLU A 99 -19.09 -1.73 13.48
CA GLU A 99 -19.52 -1.69 14.89
C GLU A 99 -18.55 -2.43 15.81
N ALA A 100 -17.97 -3.55 15.36
CA ALA A 100 -16.89 -4.21 16.09
C ALA A 100 -15.64 -3.33 16.20
N LEU A 101 -15.25 -2.66 15.11
CA LEU A 101 -14.11 -1.74 15.08
C LEU A 101 -14.31 -0.58 16.06
N LYS A 102 -15.47 0.09 15.99
CA LYS A 102 -15.84 1.22 16.87
C LYS A 102 -15.76 0.86 18.34
N ARG A 103 -16.22 -0.35 18.71
CA ARG A 103 -16.19 -0.84 20.09
C ARG A 103 -14.77 -1.03 20.62
N GLN A 104 -13.86 -1.51 19.77
CA GLN A 104 -12.48 -1.81 20.16
C GLN A 104 -11.56 -0.58 20.10
N PHE A 105 -11.79 0.32 19.14
CA PHE A 105 -10.95 1.48 18.89
C PHE A 105 -11.78 2.76 19.00
N PRO A 106 -11.90 3.35 20.20
CA PRO A 106 -12.62 4.61 20.40
C PRO A 106 -11.95 5.81 19.72
N TYR A 107 -10.68 5.66 19.32
CA TYR A 107 -9.97 6.66 18.54
C TYR A 107 -9.25 6.01 17.35
N ILE A 108 -9.62 6.47 16.15
CA ILE A 108 -9.04 6.07 14.87
C ILE A 108 -8.44 7.34 14.27
N SER A 109 -7.12 7.37 14.11
CA SER A 109 -6.44 8.53 13.53
C SER A 109 -6.65 8.59 12.02
N CYS A 110 -6.50 7.45 11.36
CA CYS A 110 -6.75 7.27 9.93
C CYS A 110 -6.79 5.78 9.61
N TYR A 111 -7.71 5.38 8.74
CA TYR A 111 -7.81 4.02 8.22
C TYR A 111 -8.44 4.07 6.83
N ALA A 112 -7.68 3.68 5.80
CA ALA A 112 -8.15 3.75 4.42
C ALA A 112 -8.64 2.37 3.95
N PHE A 113 -9.85 2.33 3.39
CA PHE A 113 -10.43 1.11 2.84
C PHE A 113 -9.92 0.86 1.41
N ASN A 114 -9.77 -0.41 1.05
CA ASN A 114 -9.41 -0.84 -0.30
C ASN A 114 -10.42 -0.24 -1.31
N PRO A 115 -9.98 0.23 -2.48
CA PRO A 115 -10.88 0.74 -3.51
C PRO A 115 -12.03 -0.20 -3.86
N GLU A 116 -11.85 -1.52 -3.75
CA GLU A 116 -12.91 -2.51 -3.99
C GLU A 116 -13.97 -2.56 -2.87
N ASN A 117 -13.72 -1.96 -1.71
CA ASN A 117 -14.75 -1.75 -0.69
C ASN A 117 -15.63 -0.52 -1.00
N PHE A 118 -15.19 0.41 -1.87
CA PHE A 118 -15.83 1.72 -2.06
C PHE A 118 -17.31 1.63 -2.44
N ALA A 119 -17.67 0.81 -3.44
CA ALA A 119 -19.04 0.73 -3.95
C ALA A 119 -20.07 0.30 -2.90
N LEU A 120 -19.62 -0.45 -1.89
CA LEU A 120 -20.44 -0.85 -0.75
C LEU A 120 -20.38 0.20 0.37
N MET A 121 -19.18 0.66 0.72
CA MET A 121 -18.97 1.62 1.81
C MET A 121 -19.64 2.97 1.56
N SER A 122 -19.70 3.43 0.31
CA SER A 122 -20.33 4.69 -0.07
C SER A 122 -21.85 4.70 0.11
N LYS A 123 -22.47 3.53 0.30
CA LYS A 123 -23.91 3.37 0.55
C LYS A 123 -24.24 3.23 2.03
N LEU A 124 -23.22 3.08 2.88
CA LEU A 124 -23.41 2.97 4.33
C LEU A 124 -23.30 4.35 4.98
N SER A 125 -23.91 4.48 6.14
CA SER A 125 -23.80 5.67 6.99
C SER A 125 -23.57 5.23 8.43
N PRO A 126 -22.41 4.61 8.73
CA PRO A 126 -22.13 4.03 10.03
C PRO A 126 -22.03 5.13 11.09
N SER A 127 -22.70 4.92 12.21
CA SER A 127 -22.75 5.93 13.28
C SER A 127 -21.38 6.05 13.99
N GLY A 128 -20.93 7.28 14.26
CA GLY A 128 -19.70 7.50 15.03
C GLY A 128 -18.40 7.42 14.23
N PHE A 129 -18.49 7.49 12.89
CA PHE A 129 -17.34 7.65 12.01
C PHE A 129 -17.47 8.95 11.21
N GLU A 130 -16.34 9.62 11.00
CA GLU A 130 -16.18 10.62 9.97
C GLU A 130 -15.55 9.93 8.75
N ILE A 131 -16.23 10.00 7.61
CA ILE A 131 -15.82 9.31 6.39
C ILE A 131 -15.46 10.35 5.34
N GLU A 132 -14.24 10.24 4.83
CA GLU A 132 -13.73 11.04 3.72
C GLU A 132 -13.43 10.15 2.52
N VAL A 133 -13.61 10.70 1.31
CA VAL A 133 -13.32 10.00 0.06
C VAL A 133 -11.97 10.45 -0.47
N PHE A 134 -11.06 9.49 -0.64
CA PHE A 134 -9.76 9.69 -1.28
C PHE A 134 -9.71 9.00 -2.64
N GLN A 135 -8.91 9.54 -3.55
CA GLN A 135 -8.72 8.98 -4.89
C GLN A 135 -7.38 8.27 -5.02
N THR A 136 -7.40 7.10 -5.64
CA THR A 136 -6.20 6.42 -6.15
C THR A 136 -6.41 6.11 -7.63
N HIS A 137 -5.32 5.90 -8.36
CA HIS A 137 -5.35 5.68 -9.80
C HIS A 137 -4.93 4.25 -10.13
N TRP A 138 -5.84 3.50 -10.74
CA TRP A 138 -5.54 2.17 -11.28
C TRP A 138 -5.46 2.26 -12.80
N LEU A 139 -4.34 1.81 -13.35
CA LEU A 139 -4.16 1.65 -14.78
C LEU A 139 -4.30 0.16 -15.10
N SER A 140 -5.37 -0.23 -15.82
CA SER A 140 -5.47 -1.58 -16.38
C SER A 140 -4.32 -1.78 -17.37
N LEU A 141 -3.64 -2.93 -17.25
CA LEU A 141 -2.54 -3.34 -18.13
C LEU A 141 -2.96 -4.49 -19.07
N ASP A 142 -4.27 -4.68 -19.26
CA ASP A 142 -4.84 -5.77 -20.07
C ASP A 142 -4.73 -5.51 -21.58
N GLN A 143 -4.28 -4.32 -21.96
CA GLN A 143 -4.10 -3.89 -23.34
C GLN A 143 -2.62 -3.89 -23.74
N SER A 144 -2.35 -3.86 -25.06
CA SER A 144 -0.99 -3.74 -25.56
C SER A 144 -0.34 -2.42 -25.11
N TYR A 145 0.99 -2.39 -24.99
CA TYR A 145 1.70 -1.13 -24.68
C TYR A 145 1.38 -0.01 -25.67
N THR A 146 1.20 -0.35 -26.95
CA THR A 146 0.85 0.61 -28.01
C THR A 146 -0.49 1.29 -27.72
N ASP A 147 -1.51 0.52 -27.32
CA ASP A 147 -2.84 1.03 -27.00
C ASP A 147 -2.83 1.85 -25.71
N LEU A 148 -2.16 1.36 -24.66
CA LEU A 148 -1.97 2.11 -23.41
C LEU A 148 -1.29 3.46 -23.67
N ARG A 149 -0.22 3.46 -24.49
CA ARG A 149 0.51 4.67 -24.86
C ARG A 149 -0.34 5.62 -25.69
N ALA A 150 -1.29 5.14 -26.48
CA ALA A 150 -2.21 5.99 -27.24
C ALA A 150 -3.09 6.84 -26.32
N GLY A 151 -3.47 6.32 -25.16
CA GLY A 151 -4.23 7.04 -24.12
C GLY A 151 -3.43 8.10 -23.34
N TYR A 152 -2.10 8.13 -23.45
CA TYR A 152 -1.27 9.09 -22.71
C TYR A 152 -1.46 10.53 -23.22
N SER A 153 -1.36 11.50 -22.30
CA SER A 153 -1.35 12.92 -22.64
C SER A 153 -0.20 13.28 -23.58
N ARG A 154 -0.36 14.37 -24.35
CA ARG A 154 0.67 14.85 -25.28
C ARG A 154 2.01 15.08 -24.57
N ASP A 155 1.98 15.65 -23.37
CA ASP A 155 3.18 15.90 -22.58
C ASP A 155 3.82 14.61 -22.09
N ARG A 156 3.03 13.62 -21.66
CA ARG A 156 3.56 12.31 -21.25
C ARG A 156 4.24 11.61 -22.43
N LYS A 157 3.63 11.64 -23.62
CA LYS A 157 4.24 11.11 -24.86
C LYS A 157 5.55 11.83 -25.21
N LYS A 158 5.60 13.15 -25.04
CA LYS A 158 6.82 13.96 -25.26
C LYS A 158 7.92 13.60 -24.26
N ASN A 159 7.58 13.44 -22.98
CA ASN A 159 8.53 13.08 -21.93
C ASN A 159 9.08 11.66 -22.12
N LEU A 160 8.24 10.70 -22.53
CA LEU A 160 8.71 9.35 -22.89
C LEU A 160 9.68 9.38 -24.07
N LYS A 161 9.39 10.15 -25.13
CA LYS A 161 10.31 10.30 -26.28
C LYS A 161 11.64 10.95 -25.88
N ARG A 162 11.62 11.89 -24.94
CA ARG A 162 12.85 12.49 -24.40
C ARG A 162 13.68 11.44 -23.66
N GLY A 163 13.04 10.67 -22.78
CA GLY A 163 13.69 9.59 -22.04
C GLY A 163 14.26 8.49 -22.95
N SER A 164 13.57 8.13 -24.04
CA SER A 164 14.11 7.14 -24.99
C SER A 164 15.30 7.63 -25.78
N ASN A 165 15.50 8.96 -25.87
CA ASN A 165 16.60 9.58 -26.60
C ASN A 165 17.81 9.87 -25.70
N THR A 166 17.78 9.49 -24.42
CA THR A 166 18.95 9.57 -23.55
C THR A 166 19.73 8.25 -23.56
N ALA A 167 21.03 8.31 -23.27
CA ALA A 167 21.86 7.12 -23.06
C ALA A 167 21.65 6.47 -21.68
N TRP A 168 20.47 6.66 -21.07
CA TRP A 168 20.18 6.15 -19.74
C TRP A 168 19.93 4.65 -19.79
N LYS A 169 20.41 3.94 -18.77
CA LYS A 169 20.26 2.49 -18.65
C LYS A 169 19.47 2.17 -17.39
N THR A 170 18.42 1.38 -17.55
CA THR A 170 17.67 0.82 -16.43
C THR A 170 18.24 -0.55 -16.08
N PHE A 171 18.35 -0.87 -14.79
CA PHE A 171 18.77 -2.18 -14.32
C PHE A 171 18.07 -2.53 -12.99
N GLU A 172 17.83 -3.82 -12.76
CA GLU A 172 17.35 -4.34 -11.48
C GLU A 172 18.51 -4.39 -10.47
N SER A 173 18.20 -4.16 -9.20
CA SER A 173 19.16 -4.08 -8.09
C SER A 173 18.50 -4.57 -6.81
N ASP A 174 19.29 -5.03 -5.85
CA ASP A 174 18.89 -5.28 -4.46
C ASP A 174 19.54 -4.29 -3.48
N ASP A 175 20.51 -3.49 -3.95
CA ASP A 175 21.09 -2.38 -3.20
C ASP A 175 20.10 -1.20 -3.10
N PHE A 176 19.58 -0.92 -1.91
CA PHE A 176 18.66 0.19 -1.65
C PHE A 176 19.36 1.53 -1.39
N GLU A 177 20.67 1.55 -1.12
CA GLU A 177 21.36 2.76 -0.71
C GLU A 177 21.25 3.92 -1.73
N PRO A 178 21.31 3.67 -3.06
CA PRO A 178 21.12 4.73 -4.04
C PRO A 178 19.73 5.36 -3.97
N LEU A 179 18.67 4.55 -3.84
CA LEU A 179 17.29 5.04 -3.74
C LEU A 179 17.07 5.85 -2.45
N LEU A 180 17.58 5.37 -1.32
CA LEU A 180 17.47 6.05 -0.03
C LEU A 180 18.24 7.38 -0.01
N THR A 181 19.42 7.39 -0.62
CA THR A 181 20.26 8.59 -0.74
C THR A 181 19.60 9.64 -1.64
N LEU A 182 19.06 9.23 -2.79
CA LEU A 182 18.31 10.12 -3.69
C LEU A 182 17.13 10.76 -2.96
N PHE A 183 16.37 9.98 -2.19
CA PHE A 183 15.24 10.49 -1.43
C PHE A 183 15.68 11.50 -0.36
N ALA A 184 16.69 11.14 0.45
CA ALA A 184 17.18 11.99 1.53
C ALA A 184 17.70 13.35 1.03
N GLN A 185 18.35 13.36 -0.14
CA GLN A 185 18.98 14.57 -0.70
C GLN A 185 18.00 15.46 -1.46
N ASN A 186 17.01 14.89 -2.16
CA ASN A 186 16.21 15.63 -3.14
C ASN A 186 14.73 15.80 -2.72
N HIS A 187 14.19 14.88 -1.92
CA HIS A 187 12.75 14.83 -1.61
C HIS A 187 12.45 15.13 -0.14
N ALA A 188 13.25 14.57 0.78
CA ALA A 188 13.04 14.76 2.22
C ALA A 188 13.00 16.24 2.67
N PRO A 189 13.83 17.17 2.14
CA PRO A 189 13.77 18.58 2.52
C PRO A 189 12.40 19.23 2.26
N GLY A 190 11.64 18.77 1.24
CA GLY A 190 10.32 19.29 0.91
C GLY A 190 9.15 18.71 1.72
N ILE A 191 9.38 17.59 2.42
CA ILE A 191 8.35 16.85 3.18
C ILE A 191 8.51 17.10 4.70
N GLY A 192 9.67 17.61 5.12
CA GLY A 192 10.02 17.84 6.51
C GLY A 192 10.87 16.72 7.11
N ARG A 193 10.97 16.66 8.43
CA ARG A 193 11.89 15.74 9.12
C ARG A 193 11.38 14.29 9.05
N ILE A 194 11.96 13.50 8.15
CA ILE A 194 11.75 12.04 8.08
C ILE A 194 12.60 11.35 9.16
N LYS A 195 11.98 10.44 9.91
CA LYS A 195 12.66 9.67 10.97
C LYS A 195 13.52 8.56 10.33
N ALA A 196 14.67 8.26 10.93
CA ALA A 196 15.55 7.17 10.51
C ALA A 196 14.83 5.80 10.44
N GLU A 197 13.82 5.59 11.28
CA GLU A 197 12.95 4.41 11.25
C GLU A 197 12.26 4.21 9.90
N ALA A 198 11.82 5.29 9.24
CA ALA A 198 11.12 5.18 7.94
C ALA A 198 12.05 4.66 6.84
N TYR A 199 13.33 5.06 6.85
CA TYR A 199 14.33 4.54 5.91
C TYR A 199 14.63 3.06 6.17
N ARG A 200 14.78 2.67 7.44
CA ARG A 200 14.96 1.26 7.82
C ARG A 200 13.77 0.41 7.42
N MET A 201 12.55 0.87 7.71
CA MET A 201 11.31 0.22 7.33
C MET A 201 11.21 0.03 5.81
N LEU A 202 11.48 1.07 5.02
CA LEU A 202 11.45 0.97 3.55
C LEU A 202 12.46 -0.06 3.03
N LYS A 203 13.69 -0.08 3.57
CA LYS A 203 14.72 -1.05 3.18
C LYS A 203 14.30 -2.47 3.52
N MET A 204 13.87 -2.73 4.76
CA MET A 204 13.39 -4.05 5.19
C MET A 204 12.22 -4.52 4.33
N LEU A 205 11.23 -3.64 4.14
CA LEU A 205 10.05 -3.92 3.33
C LEU A 205 10.42 -4.27 1.89
N GLY A 206 11.30 -3.47 1.27
CA GLY A 206 11.72 -3.69 -0.11
C GLY A 206 12.52 -4.99 -0.27
N MET A 207 13.45 -5.26 0.63
CA MET A 207 14.22 -6.52 0.65
C MET A 207 13.30 -7.73 0.80
N GLU A 208 12.31 -7.64 1.70
CA GLU A 208 11.34 -8.71 1.93
C GLU A 208 10.41 -8.91 0.72
N CYS A 209 9.98 -7.83 0.07
CA CYS A 209 9.23 -7.92 -1.19
C CYS A 209 10.06 -8.67 -2.25
N ILE A 210 11.34 -8.34 -2.42
CA ILE A 210 12.22 -9.00 -3.40
C ILE A 210 12.41 -10.48 -3.04
N ARG A 211 12.67 -10.79 -1.76
CA ARG A 211 12.87 -12.16 -1.26
C ARG A 211 11.67 -13.08 -1.52
N ASN A 212 10.46 -12.55 -1.43
CA ASN A 212 9.21 -13.27 -1.71
C ASN A 212 8.77 -13.20 -3.18
N ASP A 213 9.63 -12.73 -4.09
CA ASP A 213 9.32 -12.50 -5.52
C ASP A 213 8.11 -11.58 -5.78
N HIS A 214 7.84 -10.70 -4.82
CA HIS A 214 6.77 -9.69 -4.89
C HIS A 214 7.31 -8.28 -5.09
N GLY A 215 8.63 -8.09 -5.20
CA GLY A 215 9.28 -6.79 -5.32
C GLY A 215 10.27 -6.74 -6.48
N ARG A 216 10.40 -5.55 -7.08
CA ARG A 216 11.45 -5.20 -8.03
C ARG A 216 11.96 -3.80 -7.70
N LEU A 217 13.25 -3.70 -7.39
CA LEU A 217 13.94 -2.41 -7.28
C LEU A 217 14.68 -2.16 -8.59
N LEU A 218 14.33 -1.05 -9.23
CA LEU A 218 14.90 -0.63 -10.51
C LEU A 218 15.63 0.69 -10.32
N HIS A 219 16.83 0.78 -10.88
CA HIS A 219 17.60 2.01 -10.95
C HIS A 219 17.77 2.46 -12.39
N VAL A 220 17.84 3.78 -12.58
CA VAL A 220 18.19 4.41 -13.86
C VAL A 220 19.52 5.12 -13.69
N ARG A 221 20.51 4.74 -14.51
CA ARG A 221 21.84 5.39 -14.55
C ARG A 221 22.06 6.21 -15.80
N ALA A 222 22.77 7.32 -15.64
CA ALA A 222 23.32 8.13 -16.71
C ALA A 222 24.86 8.16 -16.57
N GLY A 223 25.56 7.39 -17.41
CA GLY A 223 26.98 7.12 -17.22
C GLY A 223 27.22 6.34 -15.92
N VAL A 224 28.01 6.90 -15.00
CA VAL A 224 28.33 6.30 -13.69
C VAL A 224 27.36 6.67 -12.57
N HIS A 225 26.45 7.63 -12.80
CA HIS A 225 25.58 8.15 -11.76
C HIS A 225 24.19 7.53 -11.83
N ILE A 226 23.68 7.04 -10.70
CA ILE A 226 22.27 6.67 -10.53
C ILE A 226 21.47 7.96 -10.36
N ARG A 227 20.44 8.14 -11.18
CA ARG A 227 19.63 9.38 -11.28
C ARG A 227 18.24 9.20 -10.73
N ALA A 228 17.71 7.99 -10.76
CA ALA A 228 16.40 7.65 -10.24
C ALA A 228 16.36 6.20 -9.77
N GLY A 229 15.47 5.92 -8.83
CA GLY A 229 15.13 4.59 -8.38
C GLY A 229 13.63 4.46 -8.16
N VAL A 230 13.12 3.24 -8.36
CA VAL A 230 11.73 2.88 -8.06
C VAL A 230 11.67 1.50 -7.43
N LEU A 231 10.89 1.38 -6.36
CA LEU A 231 10.45 0.12 -5.80
C LEU A 231 9.03 -0.16 -6.28
N LEU A 232 8.88 -1.24 -7.05
CA LEU A 232 7.60 -1.76 -7.49
C LEU A 232 7.27 -3.03 -6.71
N THR A 233 6.01 -3.21 -6.33
CA THR A 233 5.54 -4.50 -5.82
C THR A 233 4.52 -5.12 -6.75
N ARG A 234 4.42 -6.45 -6.74
CA ARG A 234 3.49 -7.23 -7.55
C ARG A 234 2.82 -8.28 -6.69
N TYR A 235 1.50 -8.26 -6.64
CA TYR A 235 0.71 -9.24 -5.91
C TYR A 235 -0.72 -9.29 -6.46
N HIS A 236 -1.30 -10.49 -6.56
CA HIS A 236 -2.70 -10.70 -6.95
C HIS A 236 -3.10 -9.92 -8.24
N GLY A 237 -2.29 -10.05 -9.29
CA GLY A 237 -2.52 -9.40 -10.59
C GLY A 237 -2.32 -7.88 -10.60
N ARG A 238 -1.88 -7.27 -9.49
CA ARG A 238 -1.68 -5.82 -9.35
C ARG A 238 -0.21 -5.51 -9.19
N ALA A 239 0.24 -4.45 -9.88
CA ALA A 239 1.52 -3.83 -9.63
C ALA A 239 1.31 -2.50 -8.91
N ILE A 240 2.06 -2.26 -7.84
CA ILE A 240 2.00 -1.03 -7.05
C ILE A 240 3.33 -0.30 -7.18
N TYR A 241 3.24 0.99 -7.51
CA TYR A 241 4.35 1.93 -7.43
C TYR A 241 4.55 2.33 -5.97
N LEU A 242 5.36 1.57 -5.24
CA LEU A 242 5.42 1.67 -3.78
C LEU A 242 6.26 2.86 -3.32
N PHE A 243 7.41 3.08 -3.95
CA PHE A 243 8.30 4.18 -3.61
C PHE A 243 9.21 4.57 -4.77
N ASN A 244 9.61 5.83 -4.82
CA ASN A 244 10.61 6.30 -5.77
C ASN A 244 11.39 7.49 -5.23
N ALA A 245 12.53 7.72 -5.85
CA ALA A 245 13.27 8.96 -5.71
C ALA A 245 14.06 9.24 -6.98
N ALA A 246 14.30 10.51 -7.25
CA ALA A 246 15.13 10.95 -8.36
C ALA A 246 15.86 12.24 -7.99
N ASP A 247 16.98 12.50 -8.64
CA ASP A 247 17.58 13.82 -8.64
C ASP A 247 16.90 14.74 -9.67
N HIS A 248 17.24 16.02 -9.68
CA HIS A 248 16.68 16.99 -10.62
C HIS A 248 16.86 16.56 -12.10
N ALA A 249 17.91 15.82 -12.44
CA ALA A 249 18.08 15.32 -13.81
C ALA A 249 17.12 14.16 -14.10
N GLY A 250 16.90 13.27 -13.14
CA GLY A 250 16.04 12.09 -13.23
C GLY A 250 14.53 12.36 -13.17
N GLU A 251 14.09 13.45 -12.55
CA GLU A 251 12.65 13.81 -12.48
C GLU A 251 12.03 14.12 -13.85
N GLY A 252 12.86 14.50 -14.83
CA GLY A 252 12.40 15.12 -16.05
C GLY A 252 11.73 16.48 -15.75
N LYS A 253 11.68 17.40 -16.72
CA LYS A 253 10.93 18.65 -16.53
C LYS A 253 9.42 18.39 -16.50
N CYS A 254 8.90 17.88 -15.39
CA CYS A 254 7.54 18.11 -14.96
C CYS A 254 7.61 19.18 -13.87
N GLN A 255 7.52 20.44 -14.27
CA GLN A 255 7.06 21.47 -13.35
C GLN A 255 5.63 21.08 -12.99
N SER A 256 5.44 20.39 -11.87
CA SER A 256 4.16 20.39 -11.19
C SER A 256 3.92 21.83 -10.76
N GLY A 257 3.07 22.53 -11.52
CA GLY A 257 2.43 23.72 -11.00
C GLY A 257 1.76 23.34 -9.68
N ASN A 258 2.00 24.17 -8.66
CA ASN A 258 1.30 24.10 -7.40
C ASN A 258 -0.20 23.89 -7.66
N ALA A 259 -0.76 22.85 -7.05
CA ALA A 259 -2.18 22.83 -6.70
C ALA A 259 -2.38 23.66 -5.44
#